data_AF-A0A435YH62-F1
#
_entry.id   AF-A0A435YH62-F1
#
_cell.length_a   1.000
_cell.length_b   1.000
_cell.length_c   1.000
_cell.angle_alpha   90.00
_cell.angle_beta   90.00
_cell.angle_gamma   90.00
#
_symmetry.space_group_name_H-M   'P 1'
#
loop_
_entity.id
_entity.type
_entity.pdbx_description
1 polymer ?
#
loop_
_entity_poly.entity_id
_entity_poly.type
_entity_poly.pdbx_seq_one_letter_code
_entity_poly.pdbx_strand_id
1 'polypeptide(L)'
;MPEAYLAPTVLICEGKTEVGLLKGLDDFWVAQHLDNLALKGIALADGGGVDNAPALAGQFCGLGYQVGLLLDYDQDPADTEILGKLEKAGVTVFRWDKGCSTEDVLFRQLPLEAVEMLFDYTLTFLEPTAVLDAVNKPRQPADRFNSIDQVRACLNDATVLDALAARAKGKKKKDSEDLHGAWYKDVAKAEHIAQEILGPHLQEAHKGLQETVSALRSWIDGHS
;
A
#
# COMPACT_ATOMS: atom_id res chain seq x y z
N MET A 1 -19.96 0.71 4.11
CA MET A 1 -20.22 -0.23 3.00
C MET A 1 -21.67 -0.20 2.49
N PRO A 2 -22.20 0.92 1.97
CA PRO A 2 -23.34 0.86 1.04
C PRO A 2 -22.93 0.78 -0.44
N GLU A 3 -21.79 1.38 -0.79
CA GLU A 3 -21.40 1.62 -2.19
C GLU A 3 -20.98 0.34 -2.96
N ALA A 4 -20.42 -0.67 -2.28
CA ALA A 4 -19.95 -1.91 -2.92
C ALA A 4 -21.07 -2.84 -3.44
N TYR A 5 -22.33 -2.64 -3.03
CA TYR A 5 -23.47 -3.46 -3.48
C TYR A 5 -24.08 -2.99 -4.81
N LEU A 6 -23.64 -1.84 -5.33
CA LEU A 6 -24.19 -1.23 -6.55
C LEU A 6 -23.27 -1.36 -7.77
N ALA A 7 -22.07 -1.91 -7.58
CA ALA A 7 -21.08 -2.14 -8.63
C ALA A 7 -21.07 -3.63 -9.01
N PRO A 8 -21.05 -4.01 -10.31
CA PRO A 8 -20.93 -5.42 -10.72
C PRO A 8 -19.59 -6.05 -10.29
N THR A 9 -18.59 -5.22 -9.97
CA THR A 9 -17.22 -5.62 -9.66
C THR A 9 -16.74 -4.98 -8.38
N VAL A 10 -16.03 -5.75 -7.54
CA VAL A 10 -15.43 -5.27 -6.30
C VAL A 10 -13.93 -5.58 -6.29
N LEU A 11 -13.10 -4.57 -6.02
CA LEU A 11 -11.67 -4.73 -5.77
C LEU A 11 -11.43 -4.56 -4.26
N ILE A 12 -11.18 -5.68 -3.60
CA ILE A 12 -10.98 -5.75 -2.16
C ILE A 12 -9.49 -5.59 -1.89
N CYS A 13 -9.14 -4.71 -0.96
CA CYS A 13 -7.77 -4.58 -0.49
C CYS A 13 -7.62 -5.19 0.90
N GLU A 14 -6.40 -5.51 1.30
CA GLU A 14 -6.12 -5.97 2.66
C GLU A 14 -6.60 -4.96 3.70
N GLY A 15 -6.26 -3.67 3.53
CA GLY A 15 -6.61 -2.63 4.49
C GLY A 15 -6.81 -1.25 3.87
N LYS A 16 -6.92 -0.25 4.75
CA LYS A 16 -7.18 1.15 4.39
C LYS A 16 -6.06 1.80 3.60
N THR A 17 -4.81 1.41 3.86
CA THR A 17 -3.65 1.98 3.17
C THR A 17 -3.73 1.67 1.69
N GLU A 18 -3.99 0.42 1.34
CA GLU A 18 -4.15 -0.06 -0.04
C GLU A 18 -5.39 0.54 -0.71
N VAL A 19 -6.50 0.68 0.03
CA VAL A 19 -7.70 1.38 -0.48
C VAL A 19 -7.36 2.82 -0.87
N GLY A 20 -6.63 3.54 -0.02
CA GLY A 20 -6.18 4.91 -0.34
C GLY A 20 -5.22 4.93 -1.53
N LEU A 21 -4.26 4.00 -1.60
CA LEU A 21 -3.35 3.91 -2.74
C LEU A 21 -4.10 3.70 -4.06
N LEU A 22 -5.08 2.81 -4.10
CA LEU A 22 -5.85 2.57 -5.32
C LEU A 22 -6.71 3.78 -5.71
N LYS A 23 -7.22 4.55 -4.75
CA LYS A 23 -7.92 5.81 -5.04
C LYS A 23 -6.97 6.85 -5.65
N GLY A 24 -5.80 7.04 -5.07
CA GLY A 24 -4.84 8.01 -5.60
C GLY A 24 -4.28 7.61 -6.96
N LEU A 25 -4.12 6.30 -7.19
CA LEU A 25 -3.77 5.77 -8.51
C LEU A 25 -4.91 5.99 -9.53
N ASP A 26 -6.17 5.86 -9.10
CA ASP A 26 -7.33 6.16 -9.94
C ASP A 26 -7.34 7.63 -10.38
N ASP A 27 -7.12 8.56 -9.45
CA ASP A 27 -7.01 9.99 -9.77
C ASP A 27 -5.81 10.31 -10.67
N PHE A 28 -4.66 9.66 -10.43
CA PHE A 28 -3.50 9.77 -11.30
C PHE A 28 -3.82 9.28 -12.73
N TRP A 29 -4.46 8.12 -12.87
CA TRP A 29 -4.84 7.57 -14.17
C TRP A 29 -5.86 8.47 -14.91
N VAL A 30 -6.81 9.07 -14.19
CA VAL A 30 -7.72 10.08 -14.76
C VAL A 30 -6.97 11.27 -15.31
N ALA A 31 -5.96 11.77 -14.59
CA ALA A 31 -5.10 12.84 -15.07
C ALA A 31 -4.30 12.43 -16.32
N GLN A 32 -4.06 11.13 -16.52
CA GLN A 32 -3.49 10.54 -17.74
C GLN A 32 -4.54 10.18 -18.81
N HIS A 33 -5.79 10.65 -18.67
CA HIS A 33 -6.92 10.39 -19.57
C HIS A 33 -7.36 8.92 -19.67
N LEU A 34 -7.10 8.12 -18.64
CA LEU A 34 -7.64 6.77 -18.52
C LEU A 34 -8.98 6.77 -17.79
N ASP A 35 -9.80 5.75 -18.05
CA ASP A 35 -11.07 5.57 -17.36
C ASP A 35 -10.85 5.25 -15.87
N ASN A 36 -11.63 5.93 -15.03
CA ASN A 36 -11.61 5.69 -13.58
C ASN A 36 -12.36 4.41 -13.19
N LEU A 37 -12.14 3.96 -11.95
CA LEU A 37 -12.78 2.77 -11.38
C LEU A 37 -14.31 2.84 -11.46
N ALA A 38 -14.89 4.02 -11.20
CA ALA A 38 -16.34 4.21 -11.22
C ALA A 38 -16.95 4.03 -12.62
N LEU A 39 -16.29 4.54 -13.67
CA LEU A 39 -16.67 4.35 -15.07
C LEU A 39 -16.57 2.88 -15.48
N LYS A 40 -15.64 2.14 -14.87
CA LYS A 40 -15.49 0.68 -15.04
C LYS A 40 -16.43 -0.14 -14.16
N GLY A 41 -17.30 0.51 -13.37
CA GLY A 41 -18.23 -0.18 -12.48
C GLY A 41 -17.53 -0.96 -11.36
N ILE A 42 -16.38 -0.48 -10.87
CA ILE A 42 -15.59 -1.12 -9.83
C ILE A 42 -15.69 -0.32 -8.53
N ALA A 43 -16.07 -1.00 -7.44
CA ALA A 43 -16.03 -0.45 -6.09
C ALA A 43 -14.83 -0.96 -5.30
N LEU A 44 -14.20 -0.10 -4.51
CA LEU A 44 -13.14 -0.48 -3.57
C LEU A 44 -13.72 -0.91 -2.22
N ALA A 45 -13.12 -1.91 -1.59
CA ALA A 45 -13.50 -2.36 -0.24
C ALA A 45 -12.28 -2.61 0.66
N ASP A 46 -12.37 -2.16 1.91
CA ASP A 46 -11.44 -2.51 2.99
C ASP A 46 -11.77 -3.92 3.50
N GLY A 47 -10.85 -4.87 3.28
CA GLY A 47 -11.00 -6.26 3.66
C GLY A 47 -10.73 -6.53 5.14
N GLY A 48 -10.16 -5.59 5.89
CA GLY A 48 -9.98 -5.72 7.34
C GLY A 48 -8.84 -6.65 7.78
N GLY A 49 -7.81 -6.80 6.94
CA GLY A 49 -6.56 -7.53 7.21
C GLY A 49 -6.42 -8.86 6.45
N VAL A 50 -5.21 -9.41 6.52
CA VAL A 50 -4.75 -10.60 5.76
C VAL A 50 -5.69 -11.81 5.74
N ASP A 51 -6.44 -12.08 6.82
CA ASP A 51 -7.39 -13.21 6.88
C ASP A 51 -8.80 -12.83 6.45
N ASN A 52 -9.23 -11.62 6.78
CA ASN A 52 -10.59 -11.15 6.53
C ASN A 52 -10.79 -10.77 5.05
N ALA A 53 -9.76 -10.21 4.40
CA ALA A 53 -9.85 -9.79 3.01
C ALA A 53 -10.11 -10.96 2.04
N PRO A 54 -9.38 -12.10 2.11
CA PRO A 54 -9.71 -13.29 1.33
C PRO A 54 -11.10 -13.87 1.66
N ALA A 55 -11.51 -13.88 2.93
CA ALA A 55 -12.83 -14.36 3.32
C ALA A 55 -13.95 -13.51 2.72
N LEU A 56 -13.78 -12.18 2.74
CA LEU A 56 -14.70 -11.22 2.12
C LEU A 56 -14.74 -11.40 0.60
N ALA A 57 -13.59 -11.62 -0.05
CA ALA A 57 -13.52 -11.92 -1.47
C ALA A 57 -14.32 -13.17 -1.84
N GLY A 58 -14.22 -14.23 -1.04
CA GLY A 58 -15.04 -15.43 -1.23
C GLY A 58 -16.54 -15.17 -1.09
N GLN A 59 -16.95 -14.30 -0.17
CA GLN A 59 -18.35 -13.93 0.01
C GLN A 59 -18.90 -13.16 -1.21
N PHE A 60 -18.20 -12.14 -1.69
CA PHE A 60 -18.62 -11.40 -2.89
C PHE A 60 -18.63 -12.28 -4.14
N CYS A 61 -17.60 -13.11 -4.32
CA CYS A 61 -17.53 -14.07 -5.43
C CYS A 61 -18.71 -15.06 -5.38
N GLY A 62 -19.06 -15.58 -4.20
CA GLY A 62 -20.20 -16.48 -4.02
C GLY A 62 -21.57 -15.82 -4.27
N LEU A 63 -21.64 -14.49 -4.17
CA LEU A 63 -22.82 -13.69 -4.54
C LEU A 63 -22.87 -13.33 -6.03
N GLY A 64 -21.89 -13.77 -6.83
CA GLY A 64 -21.85 -13.57 -8.28
C GLY A 64 -21.15 -12.29 -8.74
N TYR A 65 -20.45 -11.58 -7.85
CA TYR A 65 -19.64 -10.41 -8.22
C TYR A 65 -18.35 -10.86 -8.90
N GLN A 66 -17.84 -10.03 -9.81
CA GLN A 66 -16.45 -10.13 -10.25
C GLN A 66 -15.56 -9.53 -9.17
N VAL A 67 -14.50 -10.25 -8.77
CA VAL A 67 -13.71 -9.87 -7.59
C VAL A 67 -12.22 -9.81 -7.93
N GLY A 68 -11.62 -8.67 -7.63
CA GLY A 68 -10.18 -8.50 -7.50
C GLY A 68 -9.80 -8.46 -6.02
N LEU A 69 -8.62 -8.97 -5.66
CA LEU A 69 -8.12 -8.99 -4.30
C LEU A 69 -6.65 -8.55 -4.28
N LEU A 70 -6.34 -7.40 -3.67
CA LEU A 70 -4.98 -6.91 -3.46
C LEU A 70 -4.54 -7.20 -2.02
N LEU A 71 -3.43 -7.91 -1.85
CA LEU A 71 -2.84 -8.25 -0.56
C LEU A 71 -1.38 -7.87 -0.46
N ASP A 72 -0.93 -7.64 0.77
CA ASP A 72 0.48 -7.66 1.07
C ASP A 72 1.05 -9.08 0.91
N TYR A 73 2.38 -9.17 0.81
CA TYR A 73 3.10 -10.44 0.80
C TYR A 73 4.19 -10.52 1.88
N ASP A 74 4.05 -9.74 2.94
CA ASP A 74 4.83 -9.86 4.17
C ASP A 74 4.32 -10.98 5.10
N GLN A 75 3.02 -11.29 5.02
CA GLN A 75 2.34 -12.32 5.78
C GLN A 75 1.35 -13.06 4.87
N ASP A 76 1.28 -14.39 5.00
CA ASP A 76 0.27 -15.21 4.32
C ASP A 76 -1.00 -15.37 5.20
N PRO A 77 -2.19 -15.53 4.58
CA PRO A 77 -3.40 -15.89 5.30
C PRO A 77 -3.22 -17.19 6.10
N ALA A 78 -3.90 -17.28 7.24
CA ALA A 78 -3.83 -18.44 8.12
C ALA A 78 -4.35 -19.73 7.46
N ASP A 79 -5.39 -19.63 6.62
CA ASP A 79 -5.80 -20.72 5.72
C ASP A 79 -4.92 -20.70 4.48
N THR A 80 -3.96 -21.61 4.42
CA THR A 80 -2.96 -21.68 3.33
C THR A 80 -3.56 -22.08 1.98
N GLU A 81 -4.79 -22.60 1.95
CA GLU A 81 -5.46 -22.99 0.71
C GLU A 81 -6.42 -21.91 0.18
N ILE A 82 -6.72 -20.87 0.97
CA ILE A 82 -7.80 -19.92 0.64
C ILE A 82 -7.56 -19.21 -0.69
N LEU A 83 -6.36 -18.73 -0.94
CA LEU A 83 -6.03 -18.00 -2.18
C LEU A 83 -6.20 -18.92 -3.40
N GLY A 84 -5.69 -20.15 -3.33
CA GLY A 84 -5.84 -21.11 -4.43
C GLY A 84 -7.30 -21.54 -4.65
N LYS A 85 -8.15 -21.55 -3.62
CA LYS A 85 -9.60 -21.77 -3.75
C LYS A 85 -10.28 -20.57 -4.42
N LEU A 86 -9.91 -19.35 -4.05
CA LEU A 86 -10.44 -18.11 -4.62
C LEU A 86 -10.08 -17.95 -6.10
N GLU A 87 -8.82 -18.19 -6.47
CA GLU A 87 -8.37 -18.15 -7.86
C GLU A 87 -9.13 -19.17 -8.72
N LYS A 88 -9.33 -20.40 -8.21
CA LYS A 88 -10.15 -21.42 -8.89
C LYS A 88 -11.62 -21.02 -9.02
N ALA A 89 -12.13 -20.21 -8.11
CA ALA A 89 -13.48 -19.66 -8.15
C ALA A 89 -13.61 -18.43 -9.07
N GLY A 90 -12.51 -17.93 -9.64
CA GLY A 90 -12.48 -16.80 -10.57
C GLY A 90 -12.09 -15.46 -9.95
N VAL A 91 -11.66 -15.43 -8.67
CA VAL A 91 -11.11 -14.21 -8.06
C VAL A 91 -9.72 -13.94 -8.64
N THR A 92 -9.47 -12.71 -9.07
CA THR A 92 -8.13 -12.29 -9.50
C THR A 92 -7.35 -11.77 -8.28
N VAL A 93 -6.27 -12.46 -7.92
CA VAL A 93 -5.43 -12.09 -6.76
C VAL A 93 -4.20 -11.34 -7.22
N PHE A 94 -3.97 -10.16 -6.64
CA PHE A 94 -2.77 -9.34 -6.80
C PHE A 94 -2.00 -9.35 -5.49
N ARG A 95 -0.68 -9.48 -5.59
CA ARG A 95 0.22 -9.37 -4.44
C ARG A 95 1.39 -8.48 -4.77
N TRP A 96 1.90 -7.79 -3.76
CA TRP A 96 3.22 -7.19 -3.83
C TRP A 96 4.32 -8.25 -3.92
N ASP A 97 5.54 -7.81 -4.18
CA ASP A 97 6.71 -8.70 -4.16
C ASP A 97 6.79 -9.45 -2.83
N LYS A 98 7.20 -10.72 -2.92
CA LYS A 98 7.30 -11.61 -1.75
C LYS A 98 8.14 -10.96 -0.64
N GLY A 99 7.58 -10.94 0.58
CA GLY A 99 8.18 -10.35 1.76
C GLY A 99 7.90 -8.86 1.94
N CYS A 100 7.11 -8.23 1.04
CA CYS A 100 6.81 -6.81 1.11
C CYS A 100 5.36 -6.56 1.57
N SER A 101 5.23 -5.64 2.52
CA SER A 101 4.00 -4.89 2.76
C SER A 101 3.92 -3.68 1.82
N THR A 102 2.77 -3.02 1.77
CA THR A 102 2.61 -1.73 1.12
C THR A 102 3.68 -0.71 1.57
N GLU A 103 3.98 -0.60 2.86
CA GLU A 103 5.02 0.32 3.33
C GLU A 103 6.43 -0.09 2.88
N ASP A 104 6.73 -1.39 2.80
CA ASP A 104 8.01 -1.88 2.26
C ASP A 104 8.14 -1.51 0.77
N VAL A 105 7.06 -1.65 -0.01
CA VAL A 105 7.04 -1.25 -1.42
C VAL A 105 7.34 0.24 -1.57
N LEU A 106 6.65 1.10 -0.82
CA LEU A 106 6.84 2.56 -0.91
C LEU A 106 8.27 3.00 -0.60
N PHE A 107 8.94 2.40 0.40
CA PHE A 107 10.30 2.79 0.76
C PHE A 107 11.40 2.07 -0.02
N ARG A 108 11.20 0.82 -0.46
CA ARG A 108 12.25 0.01 -1.10
C ARG A 108 12.17 -0.01 -2.61
N GLN A 109 11.00 0.23 -3.18
CA GLN A 109 10.73 -0.02 -4.60
C GLN A 109 10.49 1.24 -5.42
N LEU A 110 10.42 2.40 -4.79
CA LEU A 110 10.38 3.69 -5.48
C LEU A 110 11.80 4.23 -5.75
N PRO A 111 12.00 5.02 -6.82
CA PRO A 111 13.27 5.70 -7.06
C PRO A 111 13.57 6.71 -5.94
N LEU A 112 14.85 7.09 -5.78
CA LEU A 112 15.30 7.97 -4.69
C LEU A 112 14.49 9.28 -4.62
N GLU A 113 14.21 9.92 -5.75
CA GLU A 113 13.44 11.17 -5.80
C GLU A 113 12.04 11.01 -5.17
N ALA A 114 11.34 9.92 -5.51
CA ALA A 114 10.03 9.61 -4.94
C ALA A 114 10.11 9.28 -3.45
N VAL A 115 11.19 8.62 -3.01
CA VAL A 115 11.43 8.34 -1.59
C VAL A 115 11.71 9.62 -0.80
N GLU A 116 12.45 10.58 -1.38
CA GLU A 116 12.67 11.90 -0.79
C GLU A 116 11.36 12.69 -0.66
N MET A 117 10.49 12.63 -1.67
CA MET A 117 9.15 13.23 -1.61
C MET A 117 8.27 12.56 -0.54
N LEU A 118 8.30 11.22 -0.45
CA LEU A 118 7.58 10.47 0.57
C LEU A 118 8.06 10.84 1.98
N PHE A 119 9.37 11.00 2.14
CA PHE A 119 9.98 11.43 3.39
C PHE A 119 9.52 12.85 3.78
N ASP A 120 9.57 13.80 2.85
CA ASP A 120 9.09 15.17 3.06
C ASP A 120 7.59 15.20 3.40
N TYR A 121 6.77 14.44 2.67
CA TYR A 121 5.35 14.32 2.97
C TYR A 121 5.11 13.74 4.36
N THR A 122 5.89 12.74 4.77
CA THR A 122 5.82 12.16 6.12
C THR A 122 6.07 13.20 7.20
N LEU A 123 7.04 14.10 7.02
CA LEU A 123 7.35 15.17 7.96
C LEU A 123 6.25 16.24 8.08
N THR A 124 5.28 16.28 7.17
CA THR A 124 4.13 17.20 7.28
C THR A 124 3.14 16.81 8.38
N PHE A 125 3.14 15.54 8.80
CA PHE A 125 2.21 15.01 9.80
C PHE A 125 2.87 14.15 10.88
N LEU A 126 4.17 13.91 10.79
CA LEU A 126 4.95 13.14 11.74
C LEU A 126 6.09 13.97 12.31
N GLU A 127 6.23 13.94 13.63
CA GLU A 127 7.31 14.65 14.30
C GLU A 127 8.69 14.10 13.88
N PRO A 128 9.67 14.97 13.60
CA PRO A 128 11.06 14.60 13.31
C PRO A 128 11.67 13.57 14.29
N THR A 129 11.31 13.66 15.57
CA THR A 129 11.80 12.73 16.60
C THR A 129 11.39 11.29 16.33
N ALA A 130 10.16 11.05 15.84
CA ALA A 130 9.69 9.70 15.54
C ALA A 130 10.45 9.07 14.37
N VAL A 131 10.85 9.87 13.38
CA VAL A 131 11.72 9.45 12.27
C VAL A 131 13.11 9.12 12.79
N LEU A 132 13.71 10.01 13.59
CA LEU A 132 15.02 9.79 14.21
C LEU A 132 15.04 8.53 15.08
N ASP A 133 14.01 8.30 15.89
CA ASP A 133 13.88 7.10 16.72
C ASP A 133 13.81 5.84 15.87
N ALA A 134 13.06 5.87 14.76
CA ALA A 134 12.93 4.75 13.83
C ALA A 134 14.30 4.34 13.28
N VAL A 135 15.03 5.30 12.70
CA VAL A 135 16.31 5.03 12.06
C VAL A 135 17.41 4.74 13.08
N ASN A 136 17.36 5.30 14.28
CA ASN A 136 18.39 5.06 15.29
C ASN A 136 18.19 3.77 16.10
N LYS A 137 16.99 3.18 16.07
CA LYS A 137 16.69 1.93 16.79
C LYS A 137 17.65 0.77 16.47
N PRO A 138 17.98 0.46 15.20
CA PRO A 138 18.95 -0.60 14.89
C PRO A 138 20.43 -0.16 15.02
N ARG A 139 20.72 1.11 15.33
CA ARG A 139 22.08 1.68 15.30
C ARG A 139 22.75 1.72 16.67
N GLN A 140 24.06 1.50 16.69
CA GLN A 140 24.89 1.71 17.89
C GLN A 140 24.96 3.20 18.23
N PRO A 141 25.15 3.59 19.52
CA PRO A 141 25.17 4.99 19.92
C PRO A 141 26.14 5.89 19.14
N ALA A 142 27.28 5.36 18.71
CA ALA A 142 28.29 6.10 17.95
C ALA A 142 27.86 6.44 16.50
N ASP A 143 26.92 5.67 15.93
CA ASP A 143 26.50 5.75 14.53
C ASP A 143 25.09 6.36 14.39
N ARG A 144 24.55 6.94 15.47
CA ARG A 144 23.20 7.51 15.47
C ARG A 144 23.17 8.84 14.74
N PHE A 145 22.11 9.03 13.96
CA PHE A 145 21.76 10.32 13.40
C PHE A 145 21.25 11.24 14.52
N ASN A 146 21.63 12.52 14.45
CA ASN A 146 21.23 13.54 15.42
C ASN A 146 20.34 14.63 14.81
N SER A 147 20.07 14.56 13.51
CA SER A 147 19.23 15.51 12.78
C SER A 147 18.55 14.85 11.59
N ILE A 148 17.40 15.39 11.17
CA ILE A 148 16.67 14.92 10.00
C ILE A 148 17.47 15.08 8.72
N ASP A 149 18.28 16.13 8.60
CA ASP A 149 19.12 16.36 7.42
C ASP A 149 20.11 15.22 7.18
N GLN A 150 20.64 14.62 8.25
CA GLN A 150 21.50 13.44 8.14
C GLN A 150 20.71 12.22 7.65
N VAL A 151 19.47 12.04 8.11
CA VAL A 151 18.60 10.96 7.63
C VAL A 151 18.28 11.15 6.15
N ARG A 152 17.92 12.37 5.75
CA ARG A 152 17.62 12.74 4.37
C ARG A 152 18.79 12.45 3.43
N ALA A 153 20.01 12.79 3.85
CA ALA A 153 21.23 12.52 3.09
C ALA A 153 21.54 11.02 2.92
N CYS A 154 20.84 10.14 3.64
CA CYS A 154 21.01 8.69 3.61
C CYS A 154 19.75 7.95 3.14
N LEU A 155 18.83 8.60 2.42
CA LEU A 155 17.64 7.94 1.86
C LEU A 155 17.93 6.99 0.69
N ASN A 156 19.19 6.86 0.27
CA ASN A 156 19.66 5.81 -0.64
C ASN A 156 20.22 4.58 0.08
N ASP A 157 20.32 4.61 1.42
CA ASP A 157 20.84 3.51 2.23
C ASP A 157 19.73 2.53 2.60
N ALA A 158 19.89 1.26 2.24
CA ALA A 158 18.89 0.22 2.49
C ALA A 158 18.57 0.05 3.98
N THR A 159 19.54 0.24 4.89
CA THR A 159 19.31 0.11 6.34
C THR A 159 18.47 1.26 6.88
N VAL A 160 18.61 2.46 6.32
CA VAL A 160 17.70 3.60 6.61
C VAL A 160 16.30 3.27 6.13
N LEU A 161 16.15 2.86 4.86
CA LEU A 161 14.84 2.58 4.26
C LEU A 161 14.10 1.44 4.97
N ASP A 162 14.82 0.37 5.34
CA ASP A 162 14.26 -0.73 6.11
C ASP A 162 13.74 -0.30 7.48
N ALA A 163 14.49 0.58 8.16
CA ALA A 163 14.08 1.10 9.46
C ALA A 163 12.83 1.99 9.36
N LEU A 164 12.73 2.81 8.31
CA LEU A 164 11.55 3.64 8.04
C LEU A 164 10.33 2.77 7.69
N ALA A 165 10.48 1.83 6.76
CA ALA A 165 9.40 0.90 6.37
C ALA A 165 8.88 0.09 7.57
N ALA A 166 9.79 -0.49 8.36
CA ALA A 166 9.43 -1.27 9.54
C ALA A 166 8.69 -0.43 10.60
N ARG A 167 9.03 0.85 10.76
CA ARG A 167 8.31 1.75 11.67
C ARG A 167 6.96 2.15 11.10
N ALA A 168 6.89 2.48 9.81
CA ALA A 168 5.69 2.91 9.12
C ALA A 168 4.58 1.86 9.19
N LYS A 169 4.91 0.59 8.96
CA LYS A 169 4.01 -0.58 9.05
C LYS A 169 3.47 -0.87 10.45
N GLY A 170 4.14 -0.39 11.50
CA GLY A 170 3.87 -0.75 12.89
C GLY A 170 2.40 -0.57 13.32
N LYS A 171 1.96 -1.24 14.39
CA LYS A 171 0.58 -1.09 14.90
C LYS A 171 0.46 0.17 15.76
N LYS A 172 -0.64 0.91 15.61
CA LYS A 172 -1.05 1.94 16.57
C LYS A 172 -1.39 1.25 17.90
N LYS A 173 -0.55 1.37 18.92
CA LYS A 173 -0.83 0.81 20.25
C LYS A 173 -1.85 1.71 20.96
N LYS A 174 -2.89 1.10 21.51
CA LYS A 174 -4.02 1.82 22.16
C LYS A 174 -3.62 2.53 23.46
N ASP A 175 -2.56 2.06 24.13
CA ASP A 175 -2.15 2.48 25.48
C ASP A 175 -0.64 2.77 25.62
N SER A 176 0.02 3.24 24.56
CA SER A 176 1.47 3.51 24.56
C SER A 176 1.77 4.95 24.17
N GLU A 177 2.75 5.57 24.85
CA GLU A 177 3.36 6.85 24.45
C GLU A 177 3.93 6.80 23.02
N ASP A 178 4.22 5.60 22.48
CA ASP A 178 4.56 5.37 21.08
C ASP A 178 3.32 5.48 20.16
N LEU A 179 2.80 6.70 20.04
CA LEU A 179 1.66 7.07 19.18
C LEU A 179 1.99 7.02 17.67
N HIS A 180 3.25 6.77 17.31
CA HIS A 180 3.79 7.00 15.97
C HIS A 180 4.02 5.71 15.14
N GLY A 181 3.30 4.61 15.39
CA GLY A 181 3.22 3.51 14.43
C GLY A 181 2.12 3.75 13.39
N ALA A 182 2.10 3.01 12.27
CA ALA A 182 1.05 3.07 11.26
C ALA A 182 0.95 4.44 10.57
N TRP A 183 2.06 4.93 9.99
CA TRP A 183 2.15 6.30 9.45
C TRP A 183 1.10 6.60 8.38
N TYR A 184 0.81 5.59 7.55
CA TYR A 184 -0.06 5.72 6.37
C TYR A 184 -1.39 4.97 6.50
N LYS A 185 -1.79 4.50 7.69
CA LYS A 185 -3.11 3.87 7.92
C LYS A 185 -4.25 4.90 7.97
N ASP A 186 -4.29 5.74 6.96
CA ASP A 186 -5.26 6.79 6.70
C ASP A 186 -5.46 6.87 5.18
N VAL A 187 -6.72 6.79 4.74
CA VAL A 187 -7.06 6.71 3.32
C VAL A 187 -6.60 7.97 2.57
N ALA A 188 -6.80 9.16 3.14
CA ALA A 188 -6.44 10.41 2.47
C ALA A 188 -4.92 10.56 2.35
N LYS A 189 -4.17 10.08 3.34
CA LYS A 189 -2.70 10.09 3.25
C LYS A 189 -2.19 9.17 2.16
N ALA A 190 -2.71 7.94 2.10
CA ALA A 190 -2.31 6.97 1.08
C ALA A 190 -2.75 7.39 -0.33
N GLU A 191 -3.90 8.05 -0.46
CA GLU A 191 -4.38 8.65 -1.71
C GLU A 191 -3.41 9.71 -2.23
N HIS A 192 -3.00 10.66 -1.38
CA HIS A 192 -1.98 11.64 -1.74
C HIS A 192 -0.64 10.99 -2.16
N ILE A 193 -0.17 10.00 -1.41
CA ILE A 193 1.07 9.27 -1.75
C ILE A 193 0.95 8.61 -3.13
N ALA A 194 -0.18 7.97 -3.42
CA ALA A 194 -0.37 7.32 -4.70
C ALA A 194 -0.43 8.32 -5.86
N GLN A 195 -1.19 9.40 -5.70
CA GLN A 195 -1.43 10.37 -6.76
C GLN A 195 -0.20 11.23 -7.08
N GLU A 196 0.47 11.75 -6.04
CA GLU A 196 1.52 12.77 -6.20
C GLU A 196 2.93 12.19 -6.22
N ILE A 197 3.12 10.97 -5.69
CA ILE A 197 4.46 10.38 -5.53
C ILE A 197 4.58 9.08 -6.34
N LEU A 198 3.79 8.05 -6.01
CA LEU A 198 3.92 6.72 -6.63
C LEU A 198 3.59 6.77 -8.12
N GLY A 199 2.44 7.34 -8.50
CA GLY A 199 1.96 7.40 -9.89
C GLY A 199 2.97 8.04 -10.85
N PRO A 200 3.41 9.30 -10.59
CA PRO A 200 4.38 10.00 -11.43
C PRO A 200 5.72 9.27 -11.58
N HIS A 201 6.15 8.51 -10.56
CA HIS A 201 7.44 7.82 -10.54
C HIS A 201 7.35 6.32 -10.86
N LEU A 202 6.16 5.82 -11.24
CA LEU A 202 5.94 4.39 -11.45
C LEU A 202 6.85 3.79 -12.52
N GLN A 203 7.09 4.52 -13.61
CA GLN A 203 7.93 4.03 -14.73
C GLN A 203 9.39 3.78 -14.33
N GLU A 204 9.87 4.45 -13.29
CA GLU A 204 11.25 4.36 -12.79
C GLU A 204 11.37 3.44 -11.55
N ALA A 205 10.23 2.94 -11.06
CA ALA A 205 10.17 2.08 -9.88
C ALA A 205 10.76 0.67 -10.14
N HIS A 206 10.91 -0.12 -9.08
CA HIS A 206 11.28 -1.52 -9.18
C HIS A 206 10.29 -2.30 -10.06
N LYS A 207 10.81 -3.25 -10.84
CA LYS A 207 10.02 -4.01 -11.81
C LYS A 207 8.80 -4.71 -11.20
N GLY A 208 8.92 -5.29 -10.00
CA GLY A 208 7.81 -5.95 -9.33
C GLY A 208 6.62 -5.03 -9.04
N LEU A 209 6.89 -3.80 -8.54
CA LEU A 209 5.87 -2.76 -8.38
C LEU A 209 5.22 -2.39 -9.72
N GLN A 210 6.03 -2.17 -10.76
CA GLN A 210 5.52 -1.86 -12.10
C GLN A 210 4.58 -2.96 -12.62
N GLU A 211 4.97 -4.22 -12.47
CA GLU A 211 4.21 -5.37 -12.94
C GLU A 211 2.88 -5.49 -12.18
N THR A 212 2.87 -5.37 -10.85
CA THR A 212 1.63 -5.46 -10.07
C THR A 212 0.67 -4.30 -10.38
N VAL A 213 1.15 -3.06 -10.48
CA VAL A 213 0.31 -1.91 -10.83
C VAL A 213 -0.20 -2.00 -12.27
N SER A 214 0.62 -2.47 -13.21
CA SER A 214 0.19 -2.70 -14.60
C SER A 214 -0.84 -3.84 -14.71
N ALA A 215 -0.69 -4.89 -13.92
CA ALA A 215 -1.67 -5.99 -13.85
C ALA A 215 -3.00 -5.49 -13.27
N LEU A 216 -2.98 -4.68 -12.20
CA LEU A 216 -4.16 -4.02 -11.66
C LEU A 216 -4.84 -3.16 -12.72
N ARG A 217 -4.09 -2.31 -13.42
CA ARG A 217 -4.63 -1.44 -14.48
C ARG A 217 -5.25 -2.25 -15.61
N SER A 218 -4.55 -3.27 -16.10
CA SER A 218 -5.03 -4.16 -17.16
C SER A 218 -6.31 -4.89 -16.75
N TRP A 219 -6.41 -5.32 -15.49
CA TRP A 219 -7.62 -5.94 -14.97
C TRP A 219 -8.78 -4.95 -14.92
N ILE A 220 -8.56 -3.73 -14.42
CA ILE A 220 -9.57 -2.66 -14.41
C ILE A 220 -10.08 -2.37 -15.83
N ASP A 221 -9.18 -2.22 -16.80
CA ASP A 221 -9.54 -1.94 -18.19
C ASP A 221 -10.33 -3.06 -18.88
N GLY A 222 -10.19 -4.30 -18.40
CA GLY A 222 -10.96 -5.45 -18.86
C GLY A 222 -12.44 -5.44 -18.46
N HIS A 223 -12.86 -4.53 -17.57
CA HIS A 223 -14.24 -4.38 -17.13
C HIS A 223 -14.94 -3.30 -17.96
N SER A 224 -16.21 -3.51 -18.33
CA SER A 224 -17.03 -2.62 -19.17
C SER A 224 -18.49 -2.71 -18.81
#